data_AF-A0A2V7JCV6-F1
#
_entry.id   AF-A0A2V7JCV6-F1
#
_cell.length_a   1.000
_cell.length_b   1.000
_cell.length_c   1.000
_cell.angle_alpha   90.00
_cell.angle_beta   90.00
_cell.angle_gamma   90.00
#
_symmetry.space_group_name_H-M   'P 1'
#
loop_
_entity.id
_entity.type
_entity.pdbx_description
1 polymer ?
#
loop_
_entity_poly.entity_id
_entity_poly.type
_entity_poly.pdbx_seq_one_letter_code
_entity_poly.pdbx_strand_id
1 'polypeptide(L)'
;YPATYGHPLNWAILAGLAVIGVGTRHWFNLRNQGRRNAWLLPAAALGLVALALVTRPRSDTGGAGASFADVRVIVARRCAGCHSSAPTQPGMPVAPLGVVLDTPDQIQASAPRILAVAVDAQTMPLGNLTGMTPDERALLGKWIRAGAPLK
;
A
#
# COMPACT_ATOMS: atom_id res chain seq x y z
N TYR A 1 -5.46 7.18 5.05
CA TYR A 1 -4.13 7.55 5.57
C TYR A 1 -3.12 6.38 5.75
N PRO A 2 -3.07 5.30 4.95
CA PRO A 2 -1.93 4.34 5.00
C PRO A 2 -0.73 4.74 4.12
N ALA A 3 -0.95 5.54 3.07
CA ALA A 3 0.06 5.84 2.05
C ALA A 3 1.31 6.59 2.57
N THR A 4 1.20 7.34 3.67
CA THR A 4 2.35 8.09 4.23
C THR A 4 3.15 7.29 5.25
N TYR A 5 2.57 6.28 5.90
CA TYR A 5 3.24 5.51 6.96
C TYR A 5 3.89 4.22 6.43
N GLY A 6 3.29 3.59 5.41
CA GLY A 6 3.81 2.34 4.82
C GLY A 6 4.92 2.51 3.78
N HIS A 7 5.22 3.74 3.35
CA HIS A 7 6.27 3.99 2.36
C HIS A 7 7.67 3.96 3.01
N PRO A 8 8.69 3.29 2.43
CA PRO A 8 10.05 3.24 2.98
C PRO A 8 10.71 4.62 3.15
N LEU A 9 10.20 5.64 2.44
CA LEU A 9 10.64 7.04 2.53
C LEU A 9 9.69 7.94 3.37
N ASN A 10 8.88 7.36 4.24
CA ASN A 10 7.95 8.09 5.13
C ASN A 10 8.61 9.28 5.86
N TRP A 11 9.82 9.09 6.40
CA TRP A 11 10.61 10.13 7.07
C TRP A 11 11.02 11.26 6.13
N ALA A 12 11.37 10.95 4.87
CA ALA A 12 11.77 11.93 3.88
C ALA A 12 10.58 12.74 3.38
N ILE A 13 9.39 12.12 3.29
CA ILE A 13 8.14 12.81 2.99
C ILE A 13 7.81 13.82 4.10
N LEU A 14 7.95 13.42 5.37
CA LEU A 14 7.75 14.32 6.51
C LEU A 14 8.75 15.48 6.50
N ALA A 15 10.03 15.19 6.27
CA ALA A 15 11.07 16.22 6.15
C ALA A 15 10.76 17.20 4.99
N GLY A 16 10.33 16.68 3.84
CA GLY A 16 9.93 17.50 2.69
C GLY A 16 8.75 18.42 2.99
N LEU A 17 7.69 17.90 3.64
CA LEU A 17 6.53 18.69 4.06
C LEU A 17 6.93 19.78 5.07
N ALA A 18 7.83 19.49 6.00
CA ALA A 18 8.34 20.46 6.96
C ALA A 18 9.12 21.59 6.25
N VAL A 19 10.02 21.26 5.32
CA VAL A 19 10.77 22.24 4.54
C VAL A 19 9.85 23.13 3.71
N ILE A 20 8.83 22.54 3.07
CA ILE A 20 7.82 23.30 2.32
C ILE A 20 7.13 24.30 3.25
N GLY A 21 6.63 23.86 4.42
CA GLY A 21 5.95 24.72 5.39
C GLY A 21 6.84 25.86 5.92
N VAL A 22 8.11 25.58 6.21
CA VAL A 22 9.10 26.60 6.60
C VAL A 22 9.32 27.59 5.46
N GLY A 23 9.46 27.10 4.23
CA GLY A 23 9.62 27.93 3.03
C GLY A 23 8.44 28.88 2.79
N THR A 24 7.20 28.40 2.92
CA THR A 24 6.00 29.26 2.78
C THR A 24 5.98 30.35 3.85
N ARG A 25 6.26 29.99 5.11
CA ARG A 25 6.27 30.96 6.22
C ARG A 25 7.39 31.98 6.09
N HIS A 26 8.56 31.55 5.63
CA HIS A 26 9.69 32.43 5.34
C HIS A 26 9.38 33.42 4.22
N TRP A 27 8.69 32.97 3.17
CA TRP A 27 8.24 33.86 2.10
C TRP A 27 7.28 34.95 2.57
N PHE A 28 6.28 34.59 3.37
CA PHE A 28 5.35 35.57 3.96
C PHE A 28 6.09 36.58 4.87
N ASN A 29 7.08 36.13 5.66
CA ASN A 29 7.91 37.03 6.47
C ASN A 29 8.71 38.02 5.62
N LEU A 30 9.34 37.56 4.53
CA LEU A 30 10.07 38.42 3.59
C LEU A 30 9.14 39.42 2.89
N ARG A 31 7.93 38.98 2.51
CA ARG A 31 6.92 39.82 1.86
C ARG A 31 6.39 40.91 2.81
N ASN A 32 6.15 40.58 4.08
CA ASN A 32 5.75 41.56 5.11
C ASN A 32 6.84 42.59 5.41
N GLN A 33 8.12 42.24 5.19
CA GLN A 33 9.27 43.15 5.32
C GLN A 33 9.54 43.97 4.05
N GLY A 34 8.64 43.95 3.07
CA GLY A 34 8.77 44.71 1.81
C GLY A 34 9.76 44.11 0.80
N ARG A 35 10.39 42.97 1.10
CA ARG A 35 11.31 42.27 0.18
C ARG A 35 10.51 41.33 -0.72
N ARG A 36 10.37 41.70 -2.00
CA ARG A 36 9.69 40.89 -3.02
C ARG A 36 10.58 39.73 -3.48
N ASN A 37 10.46 38.56 -2.85
CA ASN A 37 11.12 37.35 -3.30
C ASN A 37 10.15 36.45 -4.08
N ALA A 38 9.95 36.71 -5.38
CA ALA A 38 8.92 36.04 -6.18
C ALA A 38 9.17 34.53 -6.44
N TRP A 39 10.38 34.02 -6.15
CA TRP A 39 10.81 32.66 -6.53
C TRP A 39 10.47 31.56 -5.51
N LEU A 40 10.26 31.93 -4.24
CA LEU A 40 9.99 30.97 -3.17
C LEU A 40 8.63 30.27 -3.32
N LEU A 41 7.60 30.98 -3.80
CA LEU A 41 6.27 30.38 -4.04
C LEU A 41 6.29 29.35 -5.20
N PRO A 42 6.84 29.67 -6.39
CA PRO A 42 7.03 28.68 -7.44
C PRO A 42 7.88 27.49 -7.01
N ALA A 43 8.94 27.73 -6.23
CA ALA A 43 9.81 26.66 -5.72
C ALA A 43 9.06 25.71 -4.75
N ALA A 44 8.24 26.25 -3.85
CA ALA A 44 7.41 25.44 -2.95
C ALA A 44 6.34 24.65 -3.73
N ALA A 45 5.72 25.26 -4.74
CA ALA A 45 4.77 24.59 -5.61
C ALA A 45 5.43 23.45 -6.41
N LEU A 46 6.62 23.68 -6.97
CA LEU A 46 7.42 22.65 -7.63
C LEU A 46 7.81 21.52 -6.68
N GLY A 47 8.19 21.83 -5.44
CA GLY A 47 8.48 20.84 -4.41
C GLY A 47 7.27 19.96 -4.08
N LEU A 48 6.07 20.55 -3.98
CA LEU A 48 4.81 19.81 -3.80
C LEU A 48 4.50 18.90 -4.99
N VAL A 49 4.67 19.39 -6.22
CA VAL A 49 4.43 18.60 -7.43
C VAL A 49 5.44 17.45 -7.55
N ALA A 50 6.72 17.70 -7.27
CA ALA A 50 7.76 16.67 -7.28
C ALA A 50 7.49 15.60 -6.22
N LEU A 51 7.09 16.00 -5.01
CA LEU A 51 6.73 15.06 -3.95
C LEU A 51 5.52 14.22 -4.35
N ALA A 52 4.49 14.84 -4.93
CA ALA A 52 3.34 14.13 -5.47
C ALA A 52 3.72 13.14 -6.58
N LEU A 53 4.67 13.48 -7.46
CA LEU A 53 5.16 12.56 -8.51
C LEU A 53 5.93 11.37 -7.94
N VAL A 54 6.81 11.60 -6.96
CA VAL A 54 7.62 10.55 -6.32
C VAL A 54 6.76 9.60 -5.48
N THR A 55 5.68 10.11 -4.89
CA THR A 55 4.78 9.33 -4.04
C THR A 55 3.60 8.71 -4.80
N ARG A 56 3.52 8.90 -6.12
CA ARG A 56 2.47 8.26 -6.94
C ARG A 56 2.59 6.74 -6.82
N PRO A 57 1.48 6.02 -6.56
CA PRO A 57 1.50 4.57 -6.59
C PRO A 57 1.87 4.11 -8.01
N ARG A 58 2.90 3.25 -8.12
CA ARG A 58 3.23 2.58 -9.38
C ARG A 58 2.09 1.61 -9.70
N SER A 59 1.33 1.94 -10.73
CA SER A 59 0.44 0.97 -11.37
C SER A 59 1.28 0.15 -12.35
N ASP A 60 1.70 -1.04 -11.93
CA ASP A 60 2.29 -2.01 -12.87
C ASP A 60 1.18 -2.56 -13.77
N THR A 61 1.08 -2.00 -14.97
CA THR A 61 0.18 -2.44 -16.05
C THR A 61 0.86 -3.37 -17.07
N GLY A 62 1.96 -4.04 -16.70
CA GLY A 62 2.76 -4.85 -17.63
C GLY A 62 2.91 -6.31 -17.24
N GLY A 63 2.77 -7.21 -18.22
CA GLY A 63 3.05 -8.66 -18.12
C GLY A 63 1.79 -9.51 -18.05
N ALA A 64 1.86 -10.77 -18.51
CA ALA A 64 0.76 -11.74 -18.50
C ALA A 64 -0.08 -11.66 -17.21
N GLY A 65 -1.41 -11.73 -17.35
CA GLY A 65 -2.34 -11.64 -16.23
C GLY A 65 -1.92 -12.60 -15.12
N ALA A 66 -1.81 -12.10 -13.88
CA ALA A 66 -1.49 -12.92 -12.73
C ALA A 66 -2.50 -14.07 -12.67
N SER A 67 -2.03 -15.31 -12.78
CA SER A 67 -2.92 -16.48 -12.83
C SER A 67 -3.49 -16.75 -11.45
N PHE A 68 -4.69 -17.35 -11.39
CA PHE A 68 -5.24 -17.79 -10.12
C PHE A 68 -4.35 -18.85 -9.45
N ALA A 69 -3.61 -19.64 -10.22
CA ALA A 69 -2.68 -20.64 -9.68
C ALA A 69 -1.58 -19.98 -8.81
N ASP A 70 -0.99 -18.89 -9.28
CA ASP A 70 0.03 -18.14 -8.54
C ASP A 70 -0.54 -17.52 -7.27
N VAL A 71 -1.73 -16.93 -7.38
CA VAL A 71 -2.45 -16.33 -6.24
C VAL A 71 -2.76 -17.38 -5.18
N ARG A 72 -3.24 -18.57 -5.57
CA ARG A 72 -3.55 -19.65 -4.65
C ARG A 72 -2.32 -20.09 -3.86
N VAL A 73 -1.15 -20.14 -4.49
CA VAL A 73 0.12 -20.45 -3.81
C VAL A 73 0.44 -19.40 -2.75
N ILE A 74 0.28 -18.12 -3.07
CA ILE A 74 0.51 -17.02 -2.12
C ILE A 74 -0.48 -17.11 -0.95
N VAL A 75 -1.78 -17.27 -1.23
CA VAL A 75 -2.81 -17.37 -0.19
C VAL A 75 -2.56 -18.56 0.74
N ALA A 76 -2.22 -19.72 0.18
CA ALA A 76 -1.89 -20.92 0.96
C ALA A 76 -0.70 -20.69 1.90
N ARG A 77 0.35 -20.02 1.42
CA ARG A 77 1.58 -19.79 2.21
C ARG A 77 1.47 -18.65 3.20
N ARG A 78 0.70 -17.61 2.87
CA ARG A 78 0.72 -16.35 3.62
C ARG A 78 -0.54 -16.11 4.46
N CYS A 79 -1.66 -16.75 4.12
CA CYS A 79 -2.98 -16.45 4.70
C CYS A 79 -3.66 -17.66 5.35
N ALA A 80 -3.58 -18.83 4.73
CA ALA A 80 -4.35 -20.02 5.14
C ALA A 80 -4.02 -20.50 6.57
N GLY A 81 -2.82 -20.22 7.09
CA GLY A 81 -2.47 -20.55 8.47
C GLY A 81 -3.42 -19.94 9.52
N CYS A 82 -3.98 -18.76 9.24
CA CYS A 82 -4.98 -18.11 10.11
C CYS A 82 -6.39 -18.11 9.50
N HIS A 83 -6.50 -18.03 8.17
CA HIS A 83 -7.76 -17.86 7.44
C HIS A 83 -8.21 -19.15 6.76
N SER A 84 -8.33 -20.22 7.54
CA SER A 84 -8.78 -21.55 7.08
C SER A 84 -9.94 -22.04 7.96
N SER A 85 -10.73 -22.99 7.46
CA SER A 85 -11.68 -23.76 8.27
C SER A 85 -10.98 -24.58 9.36
N ALA A 86 -9.70 -24.91 9.15
CA ALA A 86 -8.83 -25.52 10.15
C ALA A 86 -7.51 -24.72 10.28
N PRO A 87 -7.52 -23.57 10.96
CA PRO A 87 -6.31 -22.76 11.14
C PRO A 87 -5.21 -23.56 11.85
N THR A 88 -3.97 -23.37 11.41
CA THR A 88 -2.79 -24.05 11.95
C THR A 88 -1.91 -23.12 12.78
N GLN A 89 -2.16 -21.81 12.74
CA GLN A 89 -1.42 -20.82 13.50
C GLN A 89 -1.69 -20.97 15.01
N PRO A 90 -0.64 -21.10 15.85
CA PRO A 90 -0.81 -21.12 17.30
C PRO A 90 -1.60 -19.91 17.82
N GLY A 91 -2.55 -20.16 18.73
CA GLY A 91 -3.42 -19.12 19.29
C GLY A 91 -4.59 -18.71 18.39
N MET A 92 -4.82 -19.41 17.27
CA MET A 92 -5.91 -19.14 16.34
C MET A 92 -6.86 -20.35 16.22
N PRO A 93 -7.85 -20.52 17.12
CA PRO A 93 -8.76 -21.66 17.05
C PRO A 93 -9.79 -21.55 15.91
N VAL A 94 -10.06 -20.33 15.44
CA VAL A 94 -11.01 -20.03 14.36
C VAL A 94 -10.47 -18.90 13.48
N ALA A 95 -10.90 -18.89 12.22
CA ALA A 95 -10.50 -17.84 11.29
C ALA A 95 -10.99 -16.45 11.76
N PRO A 96 -10.11 -15.43 11.83
CA PRO A 96 -10.51 -14.09 12.22
C PRO A 96 -11.60 -13.53 11.31
N LEU A 97 -12.61 -12.90 11.91
CA LEU A 97 -13.76 -12.30 11.23
C LEU A 97 -14.55 -13.29 10.35
N GLY A 98 -14.39 -14.61 10.56
CA GLY A 98 -15.01 -15.65 9.74
C GLY A 98 -14.49 -15.70 8.30
N VAL A 99 -13.36 -15.05 8.00
CA VAL A 99 -12.77 -15.04 6.66
C VAL A 99 -11.99 -16.33 6.45
N VAL A 100 -12.54 -17.24 5.65
CA VAL A 100 -11.94 -18.51 5.26
C VAL A 100 -11.49 -18.42 3.80
N LEU A 101 -10.32 -18.96 3.48
CA LEU A 101 -9.66 -18.85 2.17
C LEU A 101 -9.21 -20.22 1.64
N ASP A 102 -9.97 -21.28 1.93
CA ASP A 102 -9.62 -22.65 1.56
C ASP A 102 -9.95 -22.94 0.08
N THR A 103 -11.04 -22.36 -0.44
CA THR A 103 -11.51 -22.64 -1.80
C THR A 103 -11.30 -21.45 -2.76
N PRO A 104 -11.22 -21.70 -4.08
CA PRO A 104 -11.12 -20.63 -5.07
C PRO A 104 -12.23 -19.59 -4.95
N ASP A 105 -13.48 -20.02 -4.77
CA ASP A 105 -14.63 -19.13 -4.66
C ASP A 105 -14.55 -18.26 -3.40
N GLN A 106 -14.06 -18.80 -2.29
CA GLN A 106 -13.84 -18.05 -1.06
C GLN A 106 -12.75 -16.98 -1.21
N ILE A 107 -11.67 -17.32 -1.90
CA ILE A 107 -10.57 -16.39 -2.19
C ILE A 107 -11.07 -15.26 -3.09
N GLN A 108 -11.83 -15.59 -4.15
CA GLN A 108 -12.40 -14.61 -5.06
C GLN A 108 -13.42 -13.70 -4.35
N ALA A 109 -14.33 -14.26 -3.55
CA ALA A 109 -15.30 -13.49 -2.78
C ALA A 109 -14.62 -12.55 -1.77
N SER A 110 -13.47 -12.95 -1.23
CA SER A 110 -12.68 -12.15 -0.30
C SER A 110 -11.72 -11.17 -0.97
N ALA A 111 -11.62 -11.16 -2.31
CA ALA A 111 -10.67 -10.34 -3.05
C ALA A 111 -10.68 -8.84 -2.65
N PRO A 112 -11.83 -8.17 -2.46
CA PRO A 112 -11.83 -6.77 -2.01
C PRO A 112 -11.20 -6.58 -0.62
N ARG A 113 -11.41 -7.53 0.30
CA ARG A 113 -10.80 -7.49 1.63
C ARG A 113 -9.30 -7.75 1.55
N ILE A 114 -8.88 -8.75 0.77
CA ILE A 114 -7.47 -9.08 0.56
C ILE A 114 -6.73 -7.87 0.00
N LEU A 115 -7.30 -7.17 -0.99
CA LEU A 115 -6.72 -5.94 -1.54
C LEU A 115 -6.52 -4.89 -0.44
N ALA A 116 -7.57 -4.60 0.33
CA ALA A 116 -7.52 -3.56 1.35
C ALA A 116 -6.46 -3.84 2.44
N VAL A 117 -6.36 -5.08 2.94
CA VAL A 117 -5.52 -5.38 4.12
C VAL A 117 -4.13 -5.91 3.76
N ALA A 118 -4.01 -6.68 2.69
CA ALA A 118 -2.74 -7.30 2.30
C ALA A 118 -2.01 -6.54 1.18
N VAL A 119 -2.69 -5.75 0.36
CA VAL A 119 -2.04 -4.99 -0.71
C VAL A 119 -1.90 -3.52 -0.33
N ASP A 120 -3.02 -2.87 0.02
CA ASP A 120 -3.07 -1.42 0.21
C ASP A 120 -2.58 -0.98 1.59
N ALA A 121 -3.12 -1.58 2.66
CA ALA A 121 -2.74 -1.23 4.03
C ALA A 121 -1.52 -2.01 4.53
N GLN A 122 -1.22 -3.15 3.91
CA GLN A 122 -0.13 -4.08 4.29
C GLN A 122 -0.14 -4.46 5.78
N THR A 123 -1.31 -4.43 6.42
CA THR A 123 -1.50 -4.82 7.82
C THR A 123 -1.56 -6.34 7.98
N MET A 124 -1.86 -7.05 6.90
CA MET A 124 -1.81 -8.50 6.82
C MET A 124 -0.68 -8.95 5.88
N PRO A 125 0.03 -10.04 6.20
CA PRO A 125 -0.01 -10.80 7.45
C PRO A 125 0.42 -9.93 8.65
N LEU A 126 -0.15 -10.17 9.84
CA LEU A 126 0.18 -9.40 11.06
C LEU A 126 1.69 -9.35 11.26
N GLY A 127 2.27 -8.16 11.37
CA GLY A 127 3.72 -7.97 11.51
C GLY A 127 4.57 -8.62 10.41
N ASN A 128 3.98 -8.94 9.27
CA ASN A 128 4.55 -9.76 8.21
C ASN A 128 5.09 -11.13 8.69
N LEU A 129 4.44 -11.77 9.68
CA LEU A 129 4.89 -13.03 10.29
C LEU A 129 5.18 -14.15 9.28
N THR A 130 4.44 -14.21 8.17
CA THR A 130 4.66 -15.23 7.14
C THR A 130 5.71 -14.83 6.10
N GLY A 131 6.34 -13.66 6.20
CA GLY A 131 7.39 -13.22 5.29
C GLY A 131 6.90 -12.91 3.88
N MET A 132 5.71 -12.31 3.75
CA MET A 132 5.13 -11.93 2.47
C MET A 132 5.95 -10.81 1.81
N THR A 133 6.33 -11.02 0.56
CA THR A 133 7.22 -10.13 -0.21
C THR A 133 6.44 -9.02 -0.95
N PRO A 134 7.11 -7.93 -1.36
CA PRO A 134 6.49 -6.89 -2.19
C PRO A 134 5.96 -7.44 -3.53
N ASP A 135 6.69 -8.36 -4.16
CA ASP A 135 6.31 -8.94 -5.45
C ASP A 135 5.05 -9.81 -5.34
N GLU A 136 4.91 -10.59 -4.26
CA GLU A 136 3.69 -11.36 -3.98
C GLU A 136 2.48 -10.43 -3.77
N ARG A 137 2.66 -9.29 -3.10
CA ARG A 137 1.60 -8.28 -2.92
C ARG A 137 1.23 -7.62 -4.25
N ALA A 138 2.21 -7.30 -5.07
CA ALA A 138 2.00 -6.74 -6.40
C ALA A 138 1.21 -7.70 -7.29
N LEU A 139 1.57 -9.00 -7.27
CA LEU A 139 0.87 -10.06 -8.00
C LEU A 139 -0.59 -10.19 -7.56
N LEU A 140 -0.84 -10.26 -6.24
CA LEU A 140 -2.20 -10.27 -5.69
C LEU A 140 -2.99 -9.03 -6.11
N GLY A 141 -2.42 -7.85 -5.97
CA GLY A 141 -3.08 -6.59 -6.35
C GLY A 141 -3.44 -6.56 -7.84
N LYS A 142 -2.54 -7.07 -8.70
CA LYS A 142 -2.77 -7.16 -10.14
C LYS A 142 -3.92 -8.11 -10.47
N TRP A 143 -3.95 -9.30 -9.88
CA TRP A 143 -5.03 -10.27 -10.06
C TRP A 143 -6.38 -9.71 -9.60
N ILE A 144 -6.44 -9.10 -8.41
CA ILE A 144 -7.68 -8.54 -7.87
C ILE A 144 -8.19 -7.40 -8.75
N ARG A 145 -7.31 -6.48 -9.17
CA ARG A 145 -7.67 -5.35 -10.05
C ARG A 145 -8.09 -5.80 -11.46
N ALA A 146 -7.66 -6.98 -11.90
CA ALA A 146 -8.12 -7.61 -13.14
C ALA A 146 -9.50 -8.30 -13.01
N GLY A 147 -10.19 -8.15 -11.87
CA GLY A 147 -11.49 -8.77 -11.63
C GLY A 147 -11.41 -10.14 -10.96
N ALA A 148 -10.27 -10.49 -10.38
CA ALA A 148 -10.04 -11.75 -9.67
C ALA A 148 -10.47 -13.00 -10.48
N PRO A 149 -9.98 -13.18 -11.73
CA PRO A 149 -10.36 -14.32 -12.56
C PRO A 149 -9.89 -15.64 -11.95
N LEU A 150 -10.74 -16.68 -11.94
CA LEU A 150 -10.39 -18.02 -11.46
C LEU A 150 -9.70 -18.90 -12.53
N LYS A 151 -9.64 -18.44 -13.77
CA LYS A 151 -9.07 -19.15 -14.92
C LYS A 151 -7.62 -18.76 -15.15
#